data_AF-A0A7S2RRQ6-F1
#
_entry.id   AF-A0A7S2RRQ6-F1
#
_cell.length_a   1.000
_cell.length_b   1.000
_cell.length_c   1.000
_cell.angle_alpha   90.00
_cell.angle_beta   90.00
_cell.angle_gamma   90.00
#
_symmetry.space_group_name_H-M   'P 1'
#
loop_
_entity.id
_entity.type
_entity.pdbx_description
1 polymer ?
#
loop_
_entity_poly.entity_id
_entity_poly.type
_entity_poly.pdbx_seq_one_letter_code
_entity_poly.pdbx_strand_id
1 'polypeptide(L)'
;MASLSFVPIVRPEPIDPDSNLDEELGKRAEDAKLTLHFINMVIVKGTSLSNSDLFDSSDPFCGVTVGELTDYTSVIENDLNPVWNEKMQFFVAEKPKSMLIQVFDKDNHGKNDLLGKYIFKFSDMFEKQSEFEGDVKLKNGKKPAGTVTLRVSCRVLKPIETEIRLGHAEKQLACKIEEKVATEAILDESESLRKDALNLLTEKEQDVIKKAEELAEQQLKHSTELTEKEKELLSKSNVIESKIKEVEMAQIALQATELIKQEAETRLTEAEREILRKGEELEEKERLNSEALTEKEKAILEASQKLEEKDNANKEVQMNLEKANALKKEVENELTSKELIIMNQAQEIELKTRESSELLSAKDQEILMTGLALQEKDRIALEAQVNQDKTQAELKQVQEAQENLKSQTSNEISQLRAARKKDQVEIDALSNKCKNFERDNMSLQQDLEAARAEAANKKGCFGFC
;
A
#
# COMPACT_ATOMS: atom_id res chain seq x y z
N MET A 1 -43.02 101.65 -54.98
CA MET A 1 -42.78 102.27 -56.30
C MET A 1 -41.44 102.98 -56.26
N ALA A 2 -40.42 102.45 -56.92
CA ALA A 2 -39.23 103.18 -57.31
C ALA A 2 -38.77 102.58 -58.65
N SER A 3 -38.99 103.35 -59.72
CA SER A 3 -38.62 103.05 -61.10
C SER A 3 -37.12 103.29 -61.28
N LEU A 4 -36.39 102.30 -61.79
CA LEU A 4 -34.99 102.43 -62.22
C LEU A 4 -34.93 102.22 -63.72
N SER A 5 -34.53 103.28 -64.43
CA SER A 5 -34.37 103.33 -65.89
C SER A 5 -33.04 102.72 -66.35
N PHE A 6 -33.10 102.01 -67.47
CA PHE A 6 -32.01 101.29 -68.11
C PHE A 6 -31.26 102.20 -69.10
N VAL A 7 -29.92 102.19 -69.08
CA VAL A 7 -29.05 102.90 -70.05
C VAL A 7 -28.44 101.87 -71.02
N PRO A 8 -28.58 102.04 -72.35
CA PRO A 8 -28.01 101.10 -73.32
C PRO A 8 -26.52 101.38 -73.59
N ILE A 9 -25.76 100.29 -73.74
CA ILE A 9 -24.31 100.26 -74.05
C ILE A 9 -24.10 100.40 -75.57
N VAL A 10 -23.26 101.34 -76.00
CA VAL A 10 -22.86 101.57 -77.40
C VAL A 10 -21.63 100.71 -77.76
N ARG A 11 -21.63 100.10 -78.95
CA ARG A 11 -20.57 99.23 -79.47
C ARG A 11 -19.61 100.07 -80.38
N PRO A 12 -18.27 99.92 -80.29
CA PRO A 12 -17.33 100.66 -81.15
C PRO A 12 -17.19 100.05 -82.56
N GLU A 13 -16.88 100.90 -83.55
CA GLU A 13 -16.75 100.56 -84.99
C GLU A 13 -15.39 99.90 -85.37
N PRO A 14 -15.31 99.18 -86.51
CA PRO A 14 -14.11 98.45 -86.94
C PRO A 14 -13.05 99.36 -87.61
N ILE A 15 -11.77 98.95 -87.49
CA ILE A 15 -10.60 99.64 -88.06
C ILE A 15 -10.23 98.97 -89.40
N ASP A 16 -10.05 99.76 -90.47
CA ASP A 16 -9.65 99.28 -91.81
C ASP A 16 -8.13 98.93 -91.90
N PRO A 17 -7.74 97.90 -92.68
CA PRO A 17 -6.35 97.51 -92.89
C PRO A 17 -5.62 98.33 -93.98
N ASP A 18 -4.37 98.69 -93.68
CA ASP A 18 -3.49 99.59 -94.45
C ASP A 18 -2.92 98.90 -95.73
N SER A 19 -3.14 99.50 -96.90
CA SER A 19 -2.95 98.89 -98.24
C SER A 19 -1.57 99.15 -98.89
N ASN A 20 -0.60 99.62 -98.12
CA ASN A 20 0.71 100.03 -98.66
C ASN A 20 1.83 98.98 -98.50
N LEU A 21 1.58 97.86 -97.80
CA LEU A 21 2.61 96.85 -97.52
C LEU A 21 2.79 95.82 -98.65
N ASP A 22 1.76 95.62 -99.47
CA ASP A 22 1.76 94.59 -100.52
C ASP A 22 2.53 94.99 -101.78
N GLU A 23 2.68 96.31 -102.03
CA GLU A 23 3.33 96.83 -103.23
C GLU A 23 4.87 96.80 -103.13
N GLU A 24 5.44 96.82 -101.92
CA GLU A 24 6.88 96.63 -101.69
C GLU A 24 7.33 95.17 -101.85
N LEU A 25 6.46 94.20 -101.53
CA LEU A 25 6.77 92.78 -101.64
C LEU A 25 6.78 92.29 -103.09
N GLY A 26 5.95 92.88 -103.96
CA GLY A 26 5.87 92.51 -105.38
C GLY A 26 7.12 92.85 -106.20
N LYS A 27 7.82 93.94 -105.86
CA LYS A 27 8.99 94.40 -106.62
C LYS A 27 10.26 93.58 -106.37
N ARG A 28 10.27 92.72 -105.34
CA ARG A 28 11.43 91.89 -104.99
C ARG A 28 11.42 90.51 -105.67
N ALA A 29 10.33 90.15 -106.36
CA ALA A 29 10.13 88.83 -106.95
C ALA A 29 10.71 88.66 -108.36
N GLU A 30 10.98 89.75 -109.11
CA GLU A 30 11.34 89.67 -110.53
C GLU A 30 12.81 89.32 -110.85
N ASP A 31 13.73 89.44 -109.88
CA ASP A 31 15.17 89.17 -110.13
C ASP A 31 15.61 87.72 -109.82
N ALA A 32 14.71 86.86 -109.36
CA ALA A 32 15.02 85.46 -109.09
C ALA A 32 14.54 84.57 -110.24
N LYS A 33 15.42 84.29 -111.21
CA LYS A 33 15.25 83.17 -112.14
C LYS A 33 15.23 81.86 -111.32
N LEU A 34 14.05 81.42 -110.88
CA LEU A 34 13.83 80.30 -109.96
C LEU A 34 14.25 78.96 -110.60
N THR A 35 15.55 78.64 -110.56
CA THR A 35 16.06 77.30 -110.86
C THR A 35 15.94 76.43 -109.60
N LEU A 36 15.07 75.42 -109.63
CA LEU A 36 14.94 74.49 -108.50
C LEU A 36 15.93 73.32 -108.65
N HIS A 37 16.65 73.03 -107.59
CA HIS A 37 17.55 71.88 -107.50
C HIS A 37 16.81 70.75 -106.77
N PHE A 38 16.63 69.62 -107.45
CA PHE A 38 16.06 68.41 -106.87
C PHE A 38 17.17 67.45 -106.47
N ILE A 39 17.17 67.05 -105.21
CA ILE A 39 18.04 66.01 -104.66
C ILE A 39 17.15 64.87 -104.22
N ASN A 40 17.47 63.68 -104.72
CA ASN A 40 16.87 62.44 -104.26
C ASN A 40 17.95 61.56 -103.65
N MET A 41 17.78 61.22 -102.38
CA MET A 41 18.70 60.44 -101.59
C MET A 41 18.02 59.18 -101.07
N VAL A 42 18.76 58.08 -101.01
CA VAL A 42 18.35 56.86 -100.31
C VAL A 42 19.43 56.50 -99.29
N ILE A 43 19.06 56.45 -98.02
CA ILE A 43 19.92 55.91 -96.97
C ILE A 43 19.62 54.42 -96.89
N VAL A 44 20.59 53.60 -97.30
CA VAL A 44 20.41 52.16 -97.44
C VAL A 44 20.62 51.48 -96.09
N LYS A 45 21.82 51.60 -95.52
CA LYS A 45 22.20 50.93 -94.27
C LYS A 45 23.40 51.58 -93.58
N GLY A 46 23.52 51.35 -92.28
CA GLY A 46 24.72 51.56 -91.48
C GLY A 46 25.52 50.25 -91.34
N THR A 47 26.83 50.34 -91.15
CA THR A 47 27.68 49.17 -90.92
C THR A 47 28.75 49.52 -89.89
N SER A 48 28.84 48.71 -88.85
CA SER A 48 29.79 48.88 -87.73
C SER A 48 29.75 50.28 -87.12
N LEU A 49 28.55 50.77 -86.83
CA LEU A 49 28.36 52.05 -86.13
C LEU A 49 28.99 51.97 -84.73
N SER A 50 29.50 53.10 -84.23
CA SER A 50 30.02 53.17 -82.87
C SER A 50 28.90 52.93 -81.87
N ASN A 51 29.10 52.00 -80.93
CA ASN A 51 28.21 51.89 -79.78
C ASN A 51 28.54 53.01 -78.78
N SER A 52 27.52 53.78 -78.39
CA SER A 52 27.66 54.80 -77.34
C SER A 52 27.26 54.26 -75.95
N ASP A 53 26.51 53.17 -75.91
CA ASP A 53 26.01 52.58 -74.68
C ASP A 53 26.96 51.55 -74.06
N LEU A 54 27.07 51.61 -72.72
CA LEU A 54 27.95 50.74 -71.92
C LEU A 54 27.38 49.34 -71.69
N PHE A 55 26.06 49.16 -71.80
CA PHE A 55 25.35 47.95 -71.40
C PHE A 55 24.40 47.39 -72.47
N ASP A 56 24.02 48.18 -73.48
CA ASP A 56 23.14 47.76 -74.58
C ASP A 56 23.70 48.23 -75.93
N SER A 57 23.07 47.85 -77.05
CA SER A 57 23.39 48.40 -78.37
C SER A 57 22.61 49.67 -78.64
N SER A 58 23.24 50.65 -79.29
CA SER A 58 22.61 51.86 -79.81
C SER A 58 21.37 51.58 -80.70
N ASP A 59 20.44 52.54 -80.67
CA ASP A 59 19.22 52.68 -81.47
C ASP A 59 19.40 53.73 -82.59
N PRO A 60 20.14 53.42 -83.68
CA PRO A 60 20.54 54.43 -84.64
C PRO A 60 19.41 54.94 -85.56
N PHE A 61 19.38 56.26 -85.75
CA PHE A 61 18.62 56.94 -86.79
C PHE A 61 19.47 58.00 -87.50
N CYS A 62 19.18 58.30 -88.76
CA CYS A 62 19.97 59.21 -89.58
C CYS A 62 19.19 60.49 -89.90
N GLY A 63 19.74 61.64 -89.53
CA GLY A 63 19.29 62.96 -89.95
C GLY A 63 20.10 63.46 -91.15
N VAL A 64 19.40 63.94 -92.18
CA VAL A 64 20.00 64.52 -93.38
C VAL A 64 19.57 65.97 -93.51
N THR A 65 20.54 66.87 -93.51
CA THR A 65 20.32 68.31 -93.66
C THR A 65 20.88 68.83 -94.98
N VAL A 66 20.04 69.51 -95.75
CA VAL A 66 20.39 70.20 -97.00
C VAL A 66 19.87 71.64 -96.92
N GLY A 67 20.78 72.60 -96.79
CA GLY A 67 20.37 74.00 -96.56
C GLY A 67 19.63 74.12 -95.22
N GLU A 68 18.37 74.55 -95.28
CA GLU A 68 17.47 74.67 -94.11
C GLU A 68 16.54 73.46 -93.95
N LEU A 69 16.51 72.55 -94.93
CA LEU A 69 15.65 71.38 -94.89
C LEU A 69 16.39 70.24 -94.19
N THR A 70 15.75 69.64 -93.18
CA THR A 70 16.24 68.44 -92.51
C THR A 70 15.16 67.38 -92.53
N ASP A 71 15.55 66.16 -92.86
CA ASP A 71 14.69 64.98 -92.86
C ASP A 71 15.36 63.87 -92.03
N TYR A 72 14.57 62.97 -91.45
CA TYR A 72 15.06 61.92 -90.55
C TYR A 72 14.56 60.55 -90.98
N THR A 73 15.38 59.53 -90.81
CA THR A 73 14.96 58.14 -91.00
C THR A 73 14.20 57.62 -89.78
N SER A 74 13.53 56.47 -89.94
CA SER A 74 13.07 55.67 -88.81
C SER A 74 14.25 55.28 -87.91
N VAL A 75 13.93 55.04 -86.64
CA VAL A 75 14.86 54.54 -85.65
C VAL A 75 14.83 53.02 -85.71
N ILE A 76 16.01 52.40 -85.80
CA ILE A 76 16.15 50.95 -85.70
C ILE A 76 16.71 50.65 -84.32
N GLU A 77 15.98 49.89 -83.53
CA GLU A 77 16.33 49.58 -82.13
C GLU A 77 17.38 48.46 -82.05
N ASN A 78 18.36 48.60 -81.17
CA ASN A 78 19.37 47.61 -80.77
C ASN A 78 20.15 46.98 -81.96
N ASP A 79 20.60 47.80 -82.92
CA ASP A 79 21.36 47.29 -84.07
C ASP A 79 22.41 48.29 -84.57
N LEU A 80 23.70 47.95 -84.42
CA LEU A 80 24.83 48.74 -84.96
C LEU A 80 25.04 48.60 -86.49
N ASN A 81 24.22 47.79 -87.16
CA ASN A 81 24.21 47.61 -88.61
C ASN A 81 22.79 47.83 -89.20
N PRO A 82 22.15 48.97 -88.89
CA PRO A 82 20.75 49.19 -89.21
C PRO A 82 20.53 49.24 -90.72
N VAL A 83 19.39 48.73 -91.17
CA VAL A 83 18.97 48.80 -92.57
C VAL A 83 17.71 49.66 -92.67
N TRP A 84 17.87 50.90 -93.13
CA TRP A 84 16.76 51.86 -93.27
C TRP A 84 16.05 51.72 -94.63
N ASN A 85 16.80 51.69 -95.73
CA ASN A 85 16.27 51.77 -97.09
C ASN A 85 15.26 52.90 -97.32
N GLU A 86 15.49 54.05 -96.68
CA GLU A 86 14.57 55.18 -96.71
C GLU A 86 14.96 56.22 -97.75
N LYS A 87 13.96 56.69 -98.48
CA LYS A 87 14.10 57.65 -99.57
C LYS A 87 13.73 59.05 -99.09
N MET A 88 14.66 59.98 -99.20
CA MET A 88 14.52 61.39 -98.84
C MET A 88 14.63 62.27 -100.08
N GLN A 89 13.77 63.28 -100.18
CA GLN A 89 13.73 64.19 -101.32
C GLN A 89 13.76 65.64 -100.85
N PHE A 90 14.67 66.41 -101.44
CA PHE A 90 14.86 67.83 -101.11
C PHE A 90 14.73 68.68 -102.37
N PHE A 91 13.99 69.79 -102.23
CA PHE A 91 13.88 70.82 -103.26
C PHE A 91 14.49 72.10 -102.71
N VAL A 92 15.55 72.58 -103.35
CA VAL A 92 16.27 73.78 -102.89
C VAL A 92 16.34 74.79 -104.03
N ALA A 93 15.94 76.03 -103.76
CA ALA A 93 16.02 77.13 -104.74
C ALA A 93 17.48 77.51 -105.03
N GLU A 94 18.33 77.52 -104.01
CA GLU A 94 19.77 77.75 -104.16
C GLU A 94 20.55 76.44 -104.33
N LYS A 95 21.61 76.45 -105.16
CA LYS A 95 22.44 75.26 -105.37
C LYS A 95 23.16 74.86 -104.06
N PRO A 96 22.85 73.70 -103.46
CA PRO A 96 23.49 73.30 -102.21
C PRO A 96 24.92 72.82 -102.50
N LYS A 97 25.89 73.32 -101.73
CA LYS A 97 27.31 72.92 -101.85
C LYS A 97 27.58 71.57 -101.20
N SER A 98 26.88 71.27 -100.12
CA SER A 98 27.04 70.05 -99.35
C SER A 98 25.76 69.68 -98.63
N MET A 99 25.68 68.42 -98.23
CA MET A 99 24.66 67.85 -97.37
C MET A 99 25.35 67.29 -96.13
N LEU A 100 24.74 67.52 -94.97
CA LEU A 100 25.20 67.00 -93.71
C LEU A 100 24.38 65.75 -93.37
N ILE A 101 25.07 64.65 -93.09
CA ILE A 101 24.49 63.37 -92.70
C ILE A 101 24.97 63.10 -91.28
N GLN A 102 24.05 62.88 -90.36
CA GLN A 102 24.33 62.64 -88.97
C GLN A 102 23.56 61.41 -88.51
N VAL A 103 24.26 60.45 -87.95
CA VAL A 103 23.65 59.29 -87.30
C VAL A 103 23.67 59.54 -85.80
N PHE A 104 22.51 59.42 -85.18
CA PHE A 104 22.28 59.63 -83.76
C PHE A 104 21.77 58.35 -83.12
N ASP A 105 22.06 58.19 -81.84
CA ASP A 105 21.50 57.20 -80.94
C ASP A 105 20.22 57.76 -80.32
N LYS A 106 19.12 57.01 -80.31
CA LYS A 106 17.88 57.47 -79.68
C LYS A 106 17.81 57.01 -78.22
N ASP A 107 18.10 57.93 -77.30
CA ASP A 107 18.03 57.64 -75.86
C ASP A 107 16.69 58.01 -75.25
N ASN A 108 16.02 57.04 -74.61
CA ASN A 108 14.71 57.25 -73.99
C ASN A 108 14.72 58.18 -72.76
N HIS A 109 15.88 58.42 -72.15
CA HIS A 109 16.01 59.20 -70.91
C HIS A 109 17.07 60.32 -70.99
N GLY A 110 17.46 60.74 -72.20
CA GLY A 110 18.57 61.70 -72.40
C GLY A 110 18.48 62.51 -73.69
N LYS A 111 19.56 63.24 -74.01
CA LYS A 111 19.74 63.85 -75.33
C LYS A 111 20.38 62.79 -76.23
N ASN A 112 19.80 62.60 -77.41
CA ASN A 112 20.33 61.69 -78.43
C ASN A 112 21.81 61.92 -78.71
N ASP A 113 22.63 60.89 -78.50
CA ASP A 113 24.06 60.95 -78.69
C ASP A 113 24.45 60.85 -80.18
N LEU A 114 25.38 61.71 -80.64
CA LEU A 114 25.85 61.67 -82.02
C LEU A 114 26.79 60.47 -82.20
N LEU A 115 26.36 59.43 -82.91
CA LEU A 115 27.19 58.28 -83.25
C LEU A 115 28.27 58.65 -84.26
N GLY A 116 27.90 59.41 -85.29
CA GLY A 116 28.84 59.86 -86.32
C GLY A 116 28.24 60.81 -87.33
N LYS A 117 29.09 61.60 -87.99
CA LYS A 117 28.67 62.51 -89.06
C LYS A 117 29.54 62.40 -90.30
N TYR A 118 28.95 62.73 -91.44
CA TYR A 118 29.62 62.84 -92.72
C TYR A 118 29.06 64.04 -93.50
N ILE A 119 29.93 64.76 -94.20
CA ILE A 119 29.54 65.87 -95.06
C ILE A 119 29.72 65.42 -96.50
N PHE A 120 28.61 65.17 -97.18
CA PHE A 120 28.60 64.84 -98.60
C PHE A 120 28.71 66.13 -99.42
N LYS A 121 29.68 66.21 -100.34
CA LYS A 121 29.87 67.38 -101.21
C LYS A 121 29.31 67.05 -102.59
N PHE A 122 28.35 67.87 -103.04
CA PHE A 122 27.68 67.65 -104.32
C PHE A 122 28.56 67.95 -105.54
N SER A 123 29.69 68.66 -105.37
CA SER A 123 30.64 68.99 -106.45
C SER A 123 29.93 69.37 -107.77
N ASP A 124 30.19 68.66 -108.86
CA ASP A 124 29.58 68.88 -110.18
C ASP A 124 28.36 67.96 -110.45
N MET A 125 27.79 67.31 -109.42
CA MET A 125 26.73 66.32 -109.62
C MET A 125 25.46 66.93 -110.22
N PHE A 126 25.18 68.19 -109.92
CA PHE A 126 24.03 68.92 -110.50
C PHE A 126 24.23 69.24 -111.98
N GLU A 127 25.45 69.61 -112.39
CA GLU A 127 25.78 69.85 -113.80
C GLU A 127 25.79 68.57 -114.62
N LYS A 128 26.30 67.48 -114.04
CA LYS A 128 26.47 66.19 -114.71
C LYS A 128 25.25 65.28 -114.61
N GLN A 129 24.26 65.62 -113.79
CA GLN A 129 23.13 64.77 -113.42
C GLN A 129 23.57 63.35 -113.02
N SER A 130 24.68 63.26 -112.31
CA SER A 130 25.30 61.98 -111.95
C SER A 130 24.72 61.43 -110.67
N GLU A 131 24.66 60.10 -110.59
CA GLU A 131 24.30 59.39 -109.37
C GLU A 131 25.56 58.92 -108.64
N PHE A 132 25.53 59.00 -107.32
CA PHE A 132 26.54 58.44 -106.43
C PHE A 132 25.91 57.27 -105.67
N GLU A 133 26.54 56.11 -105.70
CA GLU A 133 26.22 54.97 -104.83
C GLU A 133 27.52 54.47 -104.20
N GLY A 134 27.57 54.44 -102.87
CA GLY A 134 28.74 53.91 -102.17
C GLY A 134 28.72 54.10 -100.66
N ASP A 135 29.73 53.51 -100.01
CA ASP A 135 29.91 53.55 -98.56
C ASP A 135 30.73 54.77 -98.15
N VAL A 136 30.18 55.58 -97.26
CA VAL A 136 30.86 56.73 -96.67
C VAL A 136 31.27 56.45 -95.24
N LYS A 137 32.49 56.87 -94.85
CA LYS A 137 33.02 56.67 -93.50
C LYS A 137 32.59 57.81 -92.59
N LEU A 138 31.82 57.49 -91.55
CA LEU A 138 31.39 58.44 -90.54
C LEU A 138 32.56 58.78 -89.60
N LYS A 139 32.56 60.01 -89.09
CA LYS A 139 33.51 60.48 -88.07
C LYS A 139 32.76 61.08 -86.89
N ASN A 140 33.18 60.72 -85.69
CA ASN A 140 32.77 61.39 -84.46
C ASN A 140 34.00 62.06 -83.83
N GLY A 141 34.13 63.37 -84.04
CA GLY A 141 35.37 64.10 -83.73
C GLY A 141 36.58 63.55 -84.48
N LYS A 142 37.56 62.99 -83.74
CA LYS A 142 38.77 62.36 -84.30
C LYS A 142 38.67 60.83 -84.45
N LYS A 143 37.59 60.21 -83.97
CA LYS A 143 37.42 58.75 -83.98
C LYS A 143 36.62 58.30 -85.23
N PRO A 144 37.00 57.16 -85.86
CA PRO A 144 36.16 56.53 -86.88
C PRO A 144 34.87 56.02 -86.24
N ALA A 145 33.73 56.20 -86.91
CA ALA A 145 32.40 55.94 -86.35
C ALA A 145 31.50 55.08 -87.25
N GLY A 146 32.08 54.07 -87.89
CA GLY A 146 31.38 53.19 -88.83
C GLY A 146 31.22 53.77 -90.23
N THR A 147 30.43 53.08 -91.05
CA THR A 147 30.16 53.46 -92.44
C THR A 147 28.68 53.45 -92.74
N VAL A 148 28.22 54.32 -93.65
CA VAL A 148 26.84 54.35 -94.14
C VAL A 148 26.83 54.21 -95.65
N THR A 149 26.00 53.33 -96.17
CA THR A 149 25.75 53.17 -97.60
C THR A 149 24.66 54.13 -98.05
N LEU A 150 24.96 54.98 -99.02
CA LEU A 150 24.01 55.97 -99.53
C LEU A 150 23.96 56.00 -101.06
N ARG A 151 22.77 56.31 -101.59
CA ARG A 151 22.54 56.60 -103.01
C ARG A 151 22.05 58.04 -103.14
N VAL A 152 22.70 58.85 -103.96
CA VAL A 152 22.36 60.27 -104.16
C VAL A 152 22.26 60.55 -105.65
N SER A 153 21.16 61.16 -106.05
CA SER A 153 20.86 61.57 -107.42
C SER A 153 20.41 63.04 -107.41
N CYS A 154 20.93 63.84 -108.34
CA CYS A 154 20.72 65.28 -108.36
C CYS A 154 20.32 65.74 -109.77
N ARG A 155 19.31 66.63 -109.88
CA ARG A 155 18.94 67.25 -111.16
C ARG A 155 18.48 68.70 -110.96
N VAL A 156 18.78 69.54 -111.95
CA VAL A 156 18.28 70.93 -112.01
C VAL A 156 16.99 70.96 -112.83
N LEU A 157 15.92 71.50 -112.26
CA LEU A 157 14.64 71.70 -112.93
C LEU A 157 14.66 73.06 -113.65
N LYS A 158 14.43 73.06 -114.98
CA LYS A 158 14.46 74.29 -115.81
C LYS A 158 13.09 74.98 -115.85
N PRO A 159 13.03 76.32 -116.00
CA PRO A 159 11.78 77.10 -115.92
C PRO A 159 10.74 76.88 -117.03
N ILE A 160 10.99 76.04 -118.05
CA ILE A 160 10.07 75.85 -119.19
C ILE A 160 8.99 74.79 -118.91
N GLU A 161 9.18 73.90 -117.92
CA GLU A 161 8.18 72.89 -117.55
C GLU A 161 7.06 73.43 -116.63
N THR A 162 7.16 74.68 -116.17
CA THR A 162 6.21 75.30 -115.23
C THR A 162 5.09 76.10 -115.90
N GLU A 163 5.25 76.56 -117.15
CA GLU A 163 4.24 77.40 -117.82
C GLU A 163 3.16 76.62 -118.58
N ILE A 164 3.45 75.44 -119.13
CA ILE A 164 2.46 74.65 -119.88
C ILE A 164 1.41 73.99 -118.94
N ARG A 165 1.69 73.91 -117.64
CA ARG A 165 0.74 73.42 -116.62
C ARG A 165 -0.16 74.49 -116.02
N LEU A 166 0.18 75.78 -116.09
CA LEU A 166 -0.66 76.86 -115.55
C LEU A 166 -1.89 77.14 -116.44
N GLY A 167 -1.76 77.08 -117.77
CA GLY A 167 -2.89 77.36 -118.68
C GLY A 167 -4.00 76.30 -118.67
N HIS A 168 -3.69 75.04 -118.35
CA HIS A 168 -4.70 74.00 -118.13
C HIS A 168 -5.30 74.05 -116.72
N ALA A 169 -4.61 74.68 -115.76
CA ALA A 169 -5.09 74.86 -114.40
C ALA A 169 -6.16 75.96 -114.32
N GLU A 170 -6.09 77.04 -115.10
CA GLU A 170 -7.08 78.14 -115.09
C GLU A 170 -8.45 77.72 -115.64
N LYS A 171 -8.46 76.95 -116.73
CA LYS A 171 -9.70 76.41 -117.31
C LYS A 171 -10.29 75.27 -116.47
N GLN A 172 -9.43 74.50 -115.78
CA GLN A 172 -9.88 73.59 -114.73
C GLN A 172 -10.31 74.33 -113.46
N LEU A 173 -9.75 75.50 -113.14
CA LEU A 173 -10.14 76.31 -111.97
C LEU A 173 -11.57 76.80 -112.12
N ALA A 174 -12.01 77.23 -113.31
CA ALA A 174 -13.38 77.67 -113.52
C ALA A 174 -14.41 76.53 -113.31
N CYS A 175 -14.12 75.33 -113.84
CA CYS A 175 -14.96 74.15 -113.62
C CYS A 175 -14.84 73.60 -112.18
N LYS A 176 -13.65 73.69 -111.59
CA LYS A 176 -13.36 73.35 -110.19
C LYS A 176 -13.87 74.40 -109.22
N ILE A 177 -14.21 75.63 -109.58
CA ILE A 177 -14.77 76.61 -108.63
C ILE A 177 -16.22 76.22 -108.29
N GLU A 178 -17.01 75.80 -109.27
CA GLU A 178 -18.35 75.22 -109.01
C GLU A 178 -18.25 73.88 -108.26
N GLU A 179 -17.30 73.02 -108.64
CA GLU A 179 -16.99 71.80 -107.89
C GLU A 179 -16.42 72.11 -106.50
N LYS A 180 -15.63 73.17 -106.29
CA LYS A 180 -15.00 73.56 -105.02
C LYS A 180 -16.01 74.22 -104.12
N VAL A 181 -16.97 75.00 -104.60
CA VAL A 181 -18.08 75.50 -103.79
C VAL A 181 -18.98 74.34 -103.34
N ALA A 182 -19.25 73.36 -104.21
CA ALA A 182 -19.96 72.14 -103.81
C ALA A 182 -19.13 71.25 -102.86
N THR A 183 -17.83 71.13 -103.09
CA THR A 183 -16.91 70.36 -102.24
C THR A 183 -16.64 71.06 -100.92
N GLU A 184 -16.62 72.39 -100.85
CA GLU A 184 -16.40 73.21 -99.66
C GLU A 184 -17.67 73.27 -98.80
N ALA A 185 -18.86 73.24 -99.40
CA ALA A 185 -20.10 72.98 -98.67
C ALA A 185 -20.17 71.54 -98.11
N ILE A 186 -19.76 70.53 -98.90
CA ILE A 186 -19.63 69.14 -98.42
C ILE A 186 -18.51 69.04 -97.37
N LEU A 187 -17.42 69.81 -97.49
CA LEU A 187 -16.30 69.82 -96.56
C LEU A 187 -16.72 70.46 -95.24
N ASP A 188 -17.42 71.59 -95.26
CA ASP A 188 -17.98 72.25 -94.06
C ASP A 188 -19.00 71.35 -93.36
N GLU A 189 -19.88 70.66 -94.10
CA GLU A 189 -20.81 69.69 -93.52
C GLU A 189 -20.05 68.47 -92.94
N SER A 190 -19.02 67.99 -93.63
CA SER A 190 -18.16 66.89 -93.14
C SER A 190 -17.30 67.29 -91.94
N GLU A 191 -16.85 68.54 -91.86
CA GLU A 191 -16.07 69.09 -90.74
C GLU A 191 -16.96 69.36 -89.54
N SER A 192 -18.20 69.82 -89.76
CA SER A 192 -19.23 69.92 -88.72
C SER A 192 -19.55 68.53 -88.16
N LEU A 193 -19.81 67.54 -89.03
CA LEU A 193 -20.05 66.16 -88.62
C LEU A 193 -18.83 65.55 -87.92
N ARG A 194 -17.60 65.87 -88.35
CA ARG A 194 -16.37 65.44 -87.68
C ARG A 194 -16.23 66.07 -86.29
N LYS A 195 -16.57 67.35 -86.15
CA LYS A 195 -16.53 68.07 -84.87
C LYS A 195 -17.60 67.55 -83.92
N ASP A 196 -18.80 67.28 -84.40
CA ASP A 196 -19.88 66.67 -83.62
C ASP A 196 -19.54 65.23 -83.21
N ALA A 197 -18.93 64.45 -84.10
CA ALA A 197 -18.43 63.11 -83.78
C ALA A 197 -17.30 63.15 -82.73
N LEU A 198 -16.36 64.11 -82.84
CA LEU A 198 -15.28 64.28 -81.88
C LEU A 198 -15.80 64.71 -80.51
N ASN A 199 -16.76 65.64 -80.47
CA ASN A 199 -17.41 66.07 -79.22
C ASN A 199 -18.15 64.90 -78.56
N LEU A 200 -18.92 64.12 -79.34
CA LEU A 200 -19.63 62.94 -78.83
C LEU A 200 -18.68 61.84 -78.33
N LEU A 201 -17.54 61.65 -79.01
CA LEU A 201 -16.50 60.73 -78.54
C LEU A 201 -15.86 61.23 -77.25
N THR A 202 -15.56 62.54 -77.16
CA THR A 202 -15.00 63.15 -75.95
C THR A 202 -15.96 63.05 -74.76
N GLU A 203 -17.27 63.28 -74.97
CA GLU A 203 -18.30 63.10 -73.94
C GLU A 203 -18.40 61.63 -73.50
N LYS A 204 -18.37 60.69 -74.45
CA LYS A 204 -18.36 59.25 -74.12
C LYS A 204 -17.09 58.82 -73.39
N GLU A 205 -15.94 59.35 -73.76
CA GLU A 205 -14.66 59.11 -73.08
C GLU A 205 -14.72 59.65 -71.64
N GLN A 206 -15.27 60.85 -71.42
CA GLN A 206 -15.50 61.40 -70.08
C GLN A 206 -16.46 60.54 -69.25
N ASP A 207 -17.54 60.04 -69.85
CA ASP A 207 -18.49 59.11 -69.19
C ASP A 207 -17.82 57.77 -68.81
N VAL A 208 -16.93 57.27 -69.66
CA VAL A 208 -16.16 56.04 -69.38
C VAL A 208 -15.17 56.28 -68.24
N ILE A 209 -14.47 57.42 -68.24
CA ILE A 209 -13.55 57.80 -67.17
C ILE A 209 -14.30 57.92 -65.84
N LYS A 210 -15.44 58.62 -65.80
CA LYS A 210 -16.24 58.79 -64.59
C LYS A 210 -16.75 57.44 -64.05
N LYS A 211 -17.21 56.54 -64.93
CA LYS A 211 -17.61 55.18 -64.53
C LYS A 211 -16.44 54.36 -64.01
N ALA A 212 -15.24 54.52 -64.58
CA ALA A 212 -14.03 53.85 -64.12
C ALA A 212 -13.60 54.35 -62.73
N GLU A 213 -13.71 55.66 -62.47
CA GLU A 213 -13.47 56.28 -61.17
C GLU A 213 -14.48 55.80 -60.11
N GLU A 214 -15.79 55.84 -60.44
CA GLU A 214 -16.84 55.32 -59.55
C GLU A 214 -16.63 53.83 -59.22
N LEU A 215 -16.23 53.03 -60.20
CA LEU A 215 -15.92 51.61 -59.99
C LEU A 215 -14.68 51.42 -59.10
N ALA A 216 -13.63 52.24 -59.29
CA ALA A 216 -12.43 52.21 -58.45
C ALA A 216 -12.73 52.60 -57.00
N GLU A 217 -13.57 53.62 -56.78
CA GLU A 217 -14.02 54.01 -55.44
C GLU A 217 -14.83 52.88 -54.76
N GLN A 218 -15.73 52.22 -55.50
CA GLN A 218 -16.48 51.07 -55.00
C GLN A 218 -15.56 49.91 -54.63
N GLN A 219 -14.56 49.61 -55.46
CA GLN A 219 -13.55 48.58 -55.18
C GLN A 219 -12.73 48.90 -53.92
N LEU A 220 -12.28 50.15 -53.77
CA LEU A 220 -11.55 50.59 -52.60
C LEU A 220 -12.39 50.45 -51.33
N LYS A 221 -13.66 50.89 -51.38
CA LYS A 221 -14.59 50.76 -50.25
C LYS A 221 -14.80 49.30 -49.86
N HIS A 222 -15.07 48.43 -50.84
CA HIS A 222 -15.23 46.99 -50.59
C HIS A 222 -13.96 46.36 -49.99
N SER A 223 -12.78 46.73 -50.49
CA SER A 223 -11.50 46.30 -49.93
C SER A 223 -11.34 46.73 -48.47
N THR A 224 -11.65 47.99 -48.13
CA THR A 224 -11.54 48.47 -46.75
C THR A 224 -12.51 47.74 -45.81
N GLU A 225 -13.76 47.52 -46.23
CA GLU A 225 -14.75 46.76 -45.46
C GLU A 225 -14.31 45.30 -45.26
N LEU A 226 -13.68 44.69 -46.26
CA LEU A 226 -13.15 43.33 -46.16
C LEU A 226 -12.02 43.27 -45.11
N THR A 227 -11.08 44.22 -45.16
CA THR A 227 -9.98 44.27 -44.18
C THR A 227 -10.46 44.54 -42.75
N GLU A 228 -11.54 45.31 -42.57
CA GLU A 228 -12.13 45.53 -41.25
C GLU A 228 -12.81 44.27 -40.71
N LYS A 229 -13.53 43.54 -41.57
CA LYS A 229 -14.11 42.23 -41.23
C LYS A 229 -13.03 41.20 -40.89
N GLU A 230 -11.90 41.19 -41.62
CA GLU A 230 -10.76 40.33 -41.31
C GLU A 230 -10.16 40.62 -39.94
N LYS A 231 -10.01 41.92 -39.58
CA LYS A 231 -9.55 42.32 -38.24
C LYS A 231 -10.54 41.91 -37.15
N GLU A 232 -11.84 42.08 -37.40
CA GLU A 232 -12.88 41.64 -36.47
C GLU A 232 -12.86 40.12 -36.27
N LEU A 233 -12.75 39.35 -37.36
CA LEU A 233 -12.62 37.90 -37.32
C LEU A 233 -11.36 37.47 -36.56
N LEU A 234 -10.23 38.14 -36.78
CA LEU A 234 -8.98 37.86 -36.06
C LEU A 234 -9.14 38.12 -34.56
N SER A 235 -9.79 39.22 -34.17
CA SER A 235 -10.07 39.51 -32.76
C SER A 235 -10.96 38.44 -32.11
N LYS A 236 -11.99 37.96 -32.83
CA LYS A 236 -12.88 36.89 -32.36
C LYS A 236 -12.13 35.56 -32.25
N SER A 237 -11.25 35.26 -33.21
CA SER A 237 -10.40 34.06 -33.20
C SER A 237 -9.50 34.03 -31.97
N ASN A 238 -8.85 35.15 -31.63
CA ASN A 238 -7.99 35.24 -30.44
C ASN A 238 -8.77 35.03 -29.14
N VAL A 239 -10.01 35.56 -29.05
CA VAL A 239 -10.88 35.34 -27.89
C VAL A 239 -11.29 33.86 -27.77
N ILE A 240 -11.61 33.21 -28.89
CA ILE A 240 -11.93 31.78 -28.93
C ILE A 240 -10.71 30.96 -28.48
N GLU A 241 -9.52 31.27 -28.99
CA GLU A 241 -8.29 30.57 -28.62
C GLU A 241 -7.98 30.71 -27.12
N SER A 242 -8.18 31.90 -26.54
CA SER A 242 -8.05 32.11 -25.09
C SER A 242 -9.03 31.25 -24.29
N LYS A 243 -10.29 31.19 -24.72
CA LYS A 243 -11.32 30.36 -24.07
C LYS A 243 -11.04 28.87 -24.20
N ILE A 244 -10.50 28.42 -25.33
CA ILE A 244 -10.08 27.02 -25.52
C ILE A 244 -8.99 26.67 -24.51
N LYS A 245 -7.97 27.52 -24.35
CA LYS A 245 -6.90 27.31 -23.36
C LYS A 245 -7.45 27.27 -21.92
N GLU A 246 -8.39 28.13 -21.58
CA GLU A 246 -9.05 28.11 -20.27
C GLU A 246 -9.81 26.79 -20.02
N VAL A 247 -10.54 26.30 -21.02
CA VAL A 247 -11.26 25.02 -20.93
C VAL A 247 -10.30 23.83 -20.81
N GLU A 248 -9.22 23.82 -21.59
CA GLU A 248 -8.18 22.77 -21.52
C GLU A 248 -7.52 22.73 -20.13
N MET A 249 -7.16 23.89 -19.58
CA MET A 249 -6.60 24.00 -18.23
C MET A 249 -7.59 23.52 -17.16
N ALA A 250 -8.88 23.87 -17.28
CA ALA A 250 -9.91 23.39 -16.36
C ALA A 250 -10.11 21.87 -16.46
N GLN A 251 -10.01 21.29 -17.66
CA GLN A 251 -10.14 19.86 -17.86
C GLN A 251 -8.96 19.07 -17.28
N ILE A 252 -7.74 19.58 -17.41
CA ILE A 252 -6.55 19.00 -16.74
C ILE A 252 -6.72 19.05 -15.22
N ALA A 253 -7.18 20.18 -14.67
CA ALA A 253 -7.44 20.31 -13.24
C ALA A 253 -8.50 19.31 -12.77
N LEU A 254 -9.58 19.13 -13.53
CA LEU A 254 -10.63 18.16 -13.24
C LEU A 254 -10.10 16.71 -13.23
N GLN A 255 -9.28 16.34 -14.23
CA GLN A 255 -8.65 15.03 -14.27
C GLN A 255 -7.73 14.78 -13.07
N ALA A 256 -6.95 15.77 -12.66
CA ALA A 256 -6.12 15.67 -11.46
C ALA A 256 -6.96 15.48 -10.19
N THR A 257 -8.09 16.19 -10.06
CA THR A 257 -8.98 16.02 -8.90
C THR A 257 -9.66 14.65 -8.88
N GLU A 258 -10.04 14.09 -10.03
CA GLU A 258 -10.64 12.76 -10.09
C GLU A 258 -9.63 11.67 -9.73
N LEU A 259 -8.35 11.82 -10.12
CA LEU A 259 -7.29 10.90 -9.71
C LEU A 259 -7.09 10.91 -8.19
N ILE A 260 -7.02 12.11 -7.58
CA ILE A 260 -6.91 12.25 -6.11
C ILE A 260 -8.11 11.60 -5.42
N LYS A 261 -9.32 11.75 -5.97
CA LYS A 261 -10.52 11.12 -5.44
C LYS A 261 -10.45 9.59 -5.53
N GLN A 262 -10.02 9.02 -6.66
CA GLN A 262 -9.81 7.58 -6.80
C GLN A 262 -8.76 7.05 -5.82
N GLU A 263 -7.66 7.76 -5.62
CA GLU A 263 -6.65 7.42 -4.60
C GLU A 263 -7.25 7.46 -3.18
N ALA A 264 -8.11 8.44 -2.87
CA ALA A 264 -8.78 8.50 -1.57
C ALA A 264 -9.77 7.34 -1.38
N GLU A 265 -10.54 6.99 -2.42
CA GLU A 265 -11.49 5.86 -2.39
C GLU A 265 -10.77 4.53 -2.19
N THR A 266 -9.67 4.27 -2.93
CA THR A 266 -8.88 3.04 -2.75
C THR A 266 -8.32 2.91 -1.34
N ARG A 267 -7.80 4.01 -0.77
CA ARG A 267 -7.32 4.05 0.61
C ARG A 267 -8.44 3.80 1.63
N LEU A 268 -9.64 4.31 1.38
CA LEU A 268 -10.80 4.06 2.23
C LEU A 268 -11.18 2.56 2.20
N THR A 269 -11.27 1.98 1.01
CA THR A 269 -11.59 0.55 0.84
C THR A 269 -10.52 -0.38 1.46
N GLU A 270 -9.25 0.01 1.41
CA GLU A 270 -8.18 -0.71 2.11
C GLU A 270 -8.30 -0.60 3.63
N ALA A 271 -8.62 0.59 4.14
CA ALA A 271 -8.85 0.78 5.57
C ALA A 271 -10.08 -0.01 6.06
N GLU A 272 -11.17 -0.04 5.29
CA GLU A 272 -12.36 -0.84 5.59
C GLU A 272 -12.04 -2.34 5.66
N ARG A 273 -11.24 -2.86 4.71
CA ARG A 273 -10.77 -4.25 4.74
C ARG A 273 -9.94 -4.57 5.98
N GLU A 274 -9.04 -3.66 6.37
CA GLU A 274 -8.21 -3.86 7.56
C GLU A 274 -9.03 -3.78 8.86
N ILE A 275 -10.04 -2.90 8.92
CA ILE A 275 -10.98 -2.85 10.05
C ILE A 275 -11.75 -4.17 10.14
N LEU A 276 -12.25 -4.69 9.02
CA LEU A 276 -12.98 -5.96 8.98
C LEU A 276 -12.11 -7.12 9.47
N ARG A 277 -10.86 -7.22 8.97
CA ARG A 277 -9.88 -8.22 9.39
C ARG A 277 -9.61 -8.17 10.90
N LYS A 278 -9.42 -6.96 11.44
CA LYS A 278 -9.24 -6.76 12.89
C LYS A 278 -10.50 -7.09 13.68
N GLY A 279 -11.68 -6.84 13.13
CA GLY A 279 -12.96 -7.24 13.70
C GLY A 279 -13.04 -8.76 13.87
N GLU A 280 -12.74 -9.52 12.81
CA GLU A 280 -12.71 -10.99 12.84
C GLU A 280 -11.67 -11.52 13.86
N GLU A 281 -10.47 -10.92 13.91
CA GLU A 281 -9.45 -11.29 14.91
C GLU A 281 -9.91 -11.04 16.36
N LEU A 282 -10.67 -9.96 16.59
CA LEU A 282 -11.21 -9.64 17.91
C LEU A 282 -12.34 -10.60 18.28
N GLU A 283 -13.25 -10.90 17.35
CA GLU A 283 -14.34 -11.86 17.57
C GLU A 283 -13.78 -13.25 17.89
N GLU A 284 -12.74 -13.70 17.19
CA GLU A 284 -12.07 -14.97 17.48
C GLU A 284 -11.38 -14.96 18.86
N LYS A 285 -10.75 -13.84 19.25
CA LYS A 285 -10.18 -13.70 20.59
C LYS A 285 -11.26 -13.71 21.68
N GLU A 286 -12.38 -13.05 21.46
CA GLU A 286 -13.52 -13.07 22.39
C GLU A 286 -14.10 -14.47 22.51
N ARG A 287 -14.25 -15.20 21.39
CA ARG A 287 -14.67 -16.60 21.38
C ARG A 287 -13.74 -17.46 22.22
N LEU A 288 -12.43 -17.42 21.95
CA LEU A 288 -11.42 -18.19 22.70
C LEU A 288 -11.41 -17.82 24.20
N ASN A 289 -11.55 -16.53 24.52
CA ASN A 289 -11.62 -16.09 25.91
C ASN A 289 -12.89 -16.59 26.60
N SER A 290 -14.04 -16.56 25.93
CA SER A 290 -15.31 -17.09 26.45
C SER A 290 -15.22 -18.59 26.71
N GLU A 291 -14.64 -19.36 25.78
CA GLU A 291 -14.41 -20.80 25.94
C GLU A 291 -13.50 -21.08 27.14
N ALA A 292 -12.38 -20.37 27.26
CA ALA A 292 -11.48 -20.49 28.41
C ALA A 292 -12.16 -20.14 29.75
N LEU A 293 -13.10 -19.18 29.74
CA LEU A 293 -13.86 -18.81 30.93
C LEU A 293 -14.84 -19.92 31.32
N THR A 294 -15.56 -20.50 30.34
CA THR A 294 -16.46 -21.65 30.59
C THR A 294 -15.71 -22.89 31.10
N GLU A 295 -14.49 -23.14 30.60
CA GLU A 295 -13.66 -24.25 31.08
C GLU A 295 -13.19 -24.02 32.53
N LYS A 296 -12.84 -22.78 32.88
CA LYS A 296 -12.53 -22.40 34.26
C LYS A 296 -13.75 -22.53 35.18
N GLU A 297 -14.93 -22.09 34.74
CA GLU A 297 -16.17 -22.25 35.51
C GLU A 297 -16.48 -23.72 35.77
N LYS A 298 -16.32 -24.58 34.77
CA LYS A 298 -16.46 -26.03 34.93
C LYS A 298 -15.46 -26.59 35.94
N ALA A 299 -14.19 -26.20 35.87
CA ALA A 299 -13.17 -26.64 36.82
C ALA A 299 -13.48 -26.18 38.27
N ILE A 300 -14.00 -24.96 38.44
CA ILE A 300 -14.44 -24.44 39.75
C ILE A 300 -15.62 -25.26 40.27
N LEU A 301 -16.58 -25.60 39.42
CA LEU A 301 -17.74 -26.41 39.80
C LEU A 301 -17.31 -27.81 40.26
N GLU A 302 -16.41 -28.47 39.51
CA GLU A 302 -15.85 -29.77 39.89
C GLU A 302 -15.06 -29.69 41.20
N ALA A 303 -14.27 -28.63 41.41
CA ALA A 303 -13.55 -28.41 42.66
C ALA A 303 -14.52 -28.19 43.84
N SER A 304 -15.61 -27.46 43.63
CA SER A 304 -16.65 -27.20 44.64
C SER A 304 -17.38 -28.49 45.03
N GLN A 305 -17.73 -29.34 44.06
CA GLN A 305 -18.33 -30.66 44.33
C GLN A 305 -17.39 -31.54 45.17
N LYS A 306 -16.10 -31.61 44.81
CA LYS A 306 -15.10 -32.35 45.61
C LYS A 306 -14.95 -31.79 47.03
N LEU A 307 -15.10 -30.48 47.20
CA LEU A 307 -15.07 -29.84 48.51
C LEU A 307 -16.30 -30.25 49.34
N GLU A 308 -17.48 -30.23 48.73
CA GLU A 308 -18.73 -30.66 49.37
C GLU A 308 -18.69 -32.14 49.79
N GLU A 309 -18.17 -33.02 48.93
CA GLU A 309 -17.93 -34.43 49.26
C GLU A 309 -16.98 -34.58 50.46
N LYS A 310 -15.89 -33.81 50.50
CA LYS A 310 -14.96 -33.80 51.64
C LYS A 310 -15.62 -33.28 52.91
N ASP A 311 -16.42 -32.22 52.83
CA ASP A 311 -17.14 -31.68 53.98
C ASP A 311 -18.16 -32.69 54.52
N ASN A 312 -18.85 -33.42 53.64
CA ASN A 312 -19.76 -34.49 54.04
C ASN A 312 -19.03 -35.66 54.70
N ALA A 313 -17.89 -36.10 54.13
CA ALA A 313 -17.04 -37.10 54.76
C ALA A 313 -16.51 -36.63 56.13
N ASN A 314 -16.13 -35.35 56.24
CA ASN A 314 -15.65 -34.77 57.49
C ASN A 314 -16.76 -34.72 58.56
N LYS A 315 -17.99 -34.36 58.18
CA LYS A 315 -19.17 -34.44 59.06
C LYS A 315 -19.42 -35.88 59.55
N GLU A 316 -19.30 -36.87 58.67
CA GLU A 316 -19.44 -38.28 59.04
C GLU A 316 -18.36 -38.72 60.03
N VAL A 317 -17.10 -38.37 59.76
CA VAL A 317 -15.98 -38.61 60.68
C VAL A 317 -16.24 -37.95 62.04
N GLN A 318 -16.74 -36.72 62.06
CA GLN A 318 -17.04 -36.01 63.29
C GLN A 318 -18.18 -36.67 64.07
N MET A 319 -19.26 -37.09 63.40
CA MET A 319 -20.33 -37.86 64.03
C MET A 319 -19.80 -39.20 64.60
N ASN A 320 -18.93 -39.90 63.88
CA ASN A 320 -18.32 -41.14 64.36
C ASN A 320 -17.40 -40.90 65.56
N LEU A 321 -16.66 -39.79 65.57
CA LEU A 321 -15.83 -39.38 66.70
C LEU A 321 -16.69 -39.06 67.94
N GLU A 322 -17.81 -38.36 67.77
CA GLU A 322 -18.77 -38.09 68.85
C GLU A 322 -19.35 -39.38 69.44
N LYS A 323 -19.76 -40.32 68.58
CA LYS A 323 -20.21 -41.66 69.01
C LYS A 323 -19.12 -42.42 69.76
N ALA A 324 -17.89 -42.42 69.26
CA ALA A 324 -16.75 -43.06 69.91
C ALA A 324 -16.45 -42.45 71.28
N ASN A 325 -16.53 -41.12 71.40
CA ASN A 325 -16.36 -40.43 72.67
C ASN A 325 -17.50 -40.73 73.67
N ALA A 326 -18.74 -40.85 73.19
CA ALA A 326 -19.86 -41.26 74.02
C ALA A 326 -19.69 -42.68 74.58
N LEU A 327 -19.30 -43.63 73.72
CA LEU A 327 -18.96 -45.00 74.13
C LEU A 327 -17.78 -45.04 75.10
N LYS A 328 -16.73 -44.23 74.86
CA LYS A 328 -15.60 -44.12 75.79
C LYS A 328 -16.07 -43.67 77.16
N LYS A 329 -16.94 -42.65 77.23
CA LYS A 329 -17.50 -42.16 78.49
C LYS A 329 -18.35 -43.22 79.20
N GLU A 330 -19.13 -43.99 78.45
CA GLU A 330 -19.90 -45.11 78.99
C GLU A 330 -18.99 -46.19 79.60
N VAL A 331 -17.94 -46.57 78.87
CA VAL A 331 -16.92 -47.52 79.37
C VAL A 331 -16.19 -46.96 80.61
N GLU A 332 -15.83 -45.68 80.62
CA GLU A 332 -15.21 -45.03 81.79
C GLU A 332 -16.15 -45.04 83.01
N ASN A 333 -17.44 -44.76 82.80
CA ASN A 333 -18.45 -44.84 83.87
C ASN A 333 -18.63 -46.26 84.39
N GLU A 334 -18.68 -47.25 83.49
CA GLU A 334 -18.72 -48.66 83.88
C GLU A 334 -17.48 -49.08 84.66
N LEU A 335 -16.30 -48.66 84.22
CA LEU A 335 -15.03 -48.94 84.89
C LEU A 335 -15.03 -48.34 86.29
N THR A 336 -15.42 -47.07 86.43
CA THR A 336 -15.56 -46.38 87.73
C THR A 336 -16.57 -47.11 88.64
N SER A 337 -17.68 -47.59 88.08
CA SER A 337 -18.68 -48.35 88.82
C SER A 337 -18.14 -49.70 89.30
N LYS A 338 -17.37 -50.40 88.45
CA LYS A 338 -16.69 -51.65 88.80
C LYS A 338 -15.59 -51.43 89.85
N GLU A 339 -14.82 -50.35 89.74
CA GLU A 339 -13.83 -49.95 90.75
C GLU A 339 -14.48 -49.70 92.11
N LEU A 340 -15.65 -49.05 92.14
CA LEU A 340 -16.41 -48.85 93.39
C LEU A 340 -16.89 -50.17 94.00
N ILE A 341 -17.36 -51.11 93.17
CA ILE A 341 -17.75 -52.46 93.63
C ILE A 341 -16.53 -53.20 94.21
N ILE A 342 -15.39 -53.17 93.51
CA ILE A 342 -14.16 -53.80 93.99
C ILE A 342 -13.70 -53.18 95.30
N MET A 343 -13.75 -51.84 95.45
CA MET A 343 -13.42 -51.16 96.70
C MET A 343 -14.34 -51.59 97.86
N ASN A 344 -15.66 -51.67 97.63
CA ASN A 344 -16.61 -52.12 98.65
C ASN A 344 -16.35 -53.59 99.05
N GLN A 345 -16.07 -54.46 98.07
CA GLN A 345 -15.73 -55.86 98.33
C GLN A 345 -14.41 -55.98 99.11
N ALA A 346 -13.41 -55.17 98.78
CA ALA A 346 -12.13 -55.13 99.51
C ALA A 346 -12.33 -54.69 100.97
N GLN A 347 -13.14 -53.66 101.22
CA GLN A 347 -13.50 -53.23 102.58
C GLN A 347 -14.25 -54.33 103.36
N GLU A 348 -15.17 -55.05 102.72
CA GLU A 348 -15.90 -56.14 103.35
C GLU A 348 -14.96 -57.31 103.72
N ILE A 349 -13.99 -57.62 102.87
CA ILE A 349 -12.95 -58.62 103.16
C ILE A 349 -12.09 -58.16 104.35
N GLU A 350 -11.72 -56.88 104.40
CA GLU A 350 -10.92 -56.31 105.49
C GLU A 350 -11.66 -56.39 106.83
N LEU A 351 -12.96 -56.08 106.86
CA LEU A 351 -13.82 -56.25 108.03
C LEU A 351 -13.88 -57.71 108.50
N LYS A 352 -14.13 -58.65 107.58
CA LYS A 352 -14.17 -60.09 107.91
C LYS A 352 -12.82 -60.61 108.42
N THR A 353 -11.72 -60.09 107.88
CA THR A 353 -10.36 -60.44 108.32
C THR A 353 -10.10 -59.91 109.74
N ARG A 354 -10.55 -58.68 110.03
CA ARG A 354 -10.48 -58.08 111.37
C ARG A 354 -11.29 -58.86 112.39
N GLU A 355 -12.54 -59.19 112.08
CA GLU A 355 -13.40 -60.03 112.94
C GLU A 355 -12.76 -61.39 113.24
N SER A 356 -12.17 -62.02 112.22
CA SER A 356 -11.44 -63.29 112.39
C SER A 356 -10.20 -63.14 113.28
N SER A 357 -9.48 -62.02 113.16
CA SER A 357 -8.31 -61.70 114.00
C SER A 357 -8.68 -61.43 115.45
N GLU A 358 -9.77 -60.74 115.71
CA GLU A 358 -10.27 -60.47 117.08
C GLU A 358 -10.72 -61.77 117.77
N LEU A 359 -11.35 -62.69 117.01
CA LEU A 359 -11.69 -64.04 117.47
C LEU A 359 -10.45 -64.89 117.80
N LEU A 360 -9.37 -64.76 117.01
CA LEU A 360 -8.10 -65.42 117.30
C LEU A 360 -7.50 -64.90 118.61
N SER A 361 -7.49 -63.58 118.81
CA SER A 361 -6.97 -62.95 120.02
C SER A 361 -7.72 -63.38 121.29
N ALA A 362 -9.03 -63.63 121.20
CA ALA A 362 -9.82 -64.13 122.32
C ALA A 362 -9.46 -65.58 122.69
N LYS A 363 -9.22 -66.44 121.69
CA LYS A 363 -8.75 -67.81 121.91
C LYS A 363 -7.35 -67.87 122.50
N ASP A 364 -6.45 -66.99 122.05
CA ASP A 364 -5.08 -66.92 122.59
C ASP A 364 -5.06 -66.55 124.09
N GLN A 365 -6.00 -65.69 124.53
CA GLN A 365 -6.17 -65.36 125.96
C GLN A 365 -6.68 -66.55 126.80
N GLU A 366 -7.56 -67.39 126.25
CA GLU A 366 -8.07 -68.59 126.91
C GLU A 366 -6.97 -69.65 127.12
N ILE A 367 -6.11 -69.83 126.10
CA ILE A 367 -4.95 -70.74 126.17
C ILE A 367 -3.98 -70.29 127.27
N LEU A 368 -3.72 -68.99 127.40
CA LEU A 368 -2.83 -68.43 128.42
C LEU A 368 -3.33 -68.70 129.85
N MET A 369 -4.63 -68.51 130.10
CA MET A 369 -5.26 -68.77 131.41
C MET A 369 -5.19 -70.26 131.80
N THR A 370 -5.32 -71.14 130.82
CA THR A 370 -5.22 -72.60 131.04
C THR A 370 -3.79 -73.03 131.37
N GLY A 371 -2.79 -72.40 130.76
CA GLY A 371 -1.37 -72.66 131.05
C GLY A 371 -0.96 -72.31 132.48
N LEU A 372 -1.44 -71.18 133.01
CA LEU A 372 -1.17 -70.76 134.40
C LEU A 372 -1.80 -71.72 135.43
N ALA A 373 -2.98 -72.28 135.15
CA ALA A 373 -3.64 -73.24 136.03
C ALA A 373 -2.91 -74.59 136.10
N LEU A 374 -2.25 -75.01 135.00
CA LEU A 374 -1.43 -76.23 134.95
C LEU A 374 -0.14 -76.07 135.77
N GLN A 375 0.51 -74.91 135.71
CA GLN A 375 1.75 -74.65 136.43
C GLN A 375 1.58 -74.73 137.96
N GLU A 376 0.45 -74.26 138.48
CA GLU A 376 0.15 -74.33 139.91
C GLU A 376 -0.17 -75.76 140.38
N LYS A 377 -0.75 -76.59 139.50
CA LYS A 377 -1.00 -78.01 139.76
C LYS A 377 0.31 -78.81 139.91
N ASP A 378 1.30 -78.54 139.07
CA ASP A 378 2.59 -79.22 139.11
C ASP A 378 3.39 -78.87 140.37
N ARG A 379 3.28 -77.63 140.86
CA ARG A 379 3.88 -77.18 142.13
C ARG A 379 3.36 -77.98 143.32
N ILE A 380 2.05 -78.21 143.38
CA ILE A 380 1.38 -78.96 144.46
C ILE A 380 1.76 -80.45 144.41
N ALA A 381 1.92 -81.02 143.22
CA ALA A 381 2.33 -82.43 143.05
C ALA A 381 3.76 -82.68 143.57
N LEU A 382 4.68 -81.73 143.37
CA LEU A 382 6.07 -81.88 143.80
C LEU A 382 6.23 -81.86 145.33
N GLU A 383 5.46 -81.02 146.03
CA GLU A 383 5.43 -80.98 147.50
C GLU A 383 4.85 -82.27 148.12
N ALA A 384 3.90 -82.93 147.43
CA ALA A 384 3.34 -84.19 147.89
C ALA A 384 4.36 -85.35 147.80
N GLN A 385 5.18 -85.39 146.74
CA GLN A 385 6.17 -86.46 146.52
C GLN A 385 7.31 -86.42 147.55
N VAL A 386 7.82 -85.22 147.88
CA VAL A 386 8.89 -85.05 148.88
C VAL A 386 8.47 -85.56 150.28
N ASN A 387 7.19 -85.37 150.64
CA ASN A 387 6.66 -85.84 151.92
C ASN A 387 6.45 -87.38 151.96
N GLN A 388 6.19 -87.99 150.81
CA GLN A 388 6.05 -89.44 150.68
C GLN A 388 7.40 -90.17 150.80
N ASP A 389 8.46 -89.63 150.21
CA ASP A 389 9.80 -90.24 150.28
C ASP A 389 10.37 -90.23 151.70
N LYS A 390 10.05 -89.19 152.49
CA LYS A 390 10.47 -89.05 153.89
C LYS A 390 9.82 -90.11 154.80
N THR A 391 8.54 -90.40 154.59
CA THR A 391 7.80 -91.42 155.37
C THR A 391 8.21 -92.85 155.02
N GLN A 392 8.67 -93.10 153.78
CA GLN A 392 9.18 -94.40 153.35
C GLN A 392 10.56 -94.75 153.93
N ALA A 393 11.41 -93.75 154.21
CA ALA A 393 12.72 -93.97 154.81
C ALA A 393 12.65 -94.40 156.29
N GLU A 394 11.72 -93.83 157.06
CA GLU A 394 11.52 -94.16 158.48
C GLU A 394 10.94 -95.58 158.65
N LEU A 395 10.07 -96.03 157.73
CA LEU A 395 9.49 -97.36 157.75
C LEU A 395 10.53 -98.48 157.53
N LYS A 396 11.58 -98.20 156.75
CA LYS A 396 12.63 -99.16 156.40
C LYS A 396 13.57 -99.47 157.58
N GLN A 397 13.87 -98.49 158.42
CA GLN A 397 14.70 -98.68 159.63
C GLN A 397 14.01 -99.56 160.68
N VAL A 398 12.69 -99.43 160.83
CA VAL A 398 11.90 -100.21 161.80
C VAL A 398 11.80 -101.69 161.38
N GLN A 399 11.75 -101.97 160.07
CA GLN A 399 11.68 -103.34 159.54
C GLN A 399 13.01 -104.11 159.69
N GLU A 400 14.16 -103.46 159.50
CA GLU A 400 15.48 -104.09 159.67
C GLU A 400 15.77 -104.46 161.14
N ALA A 401 15.29 -103.67 162.11
CA ALA A 401 15.38 -104.01 163.53
C ALA A 401 14.52 -105.24 163.91
N GLN A 402 13.39 -105.44 163.23
CA GLN A 402 12.44 -106.53 163.50
C GLN A 402 12.90 -107.87 162.89
N GLU A 403 13.61 -107.87 161.76
CA GLU A 403 14.17 -109.09 161.16
C GLU A 403 15.38 -109.64 161.93
N ASN A 404 16.23 -108.77 162.48
CA ASN A 404 17.38 -109.20 163.27
C ASN A 404 16.96 -109.96 164.55
N LEU A 405 15.92 -109.52 165.26
CA LEU A 405 15.38 -110.24 166.43
C LEU A 405 14.72 -111.59 166.07
N LYS A 406 14.07 -111.68 164.90
CA LYS A 406 13.44 -112.94 164.42
C LYS A 406 14.49 -113.99 164.03
N SER A 407 15.60 -113.58 163.41
CA SER A 407 16.67 -114.48 162.99
C SER A 407 17.37 -115.18 164.16
N GLN A 408 17.52 -114.48 165.29
CA GLN A 408 18.17 -114.99 166.50
C GLN A 408 17.32 -116.07 167.20
N THR A 409 16.00 -115.87 167.25
CA THR A 409 15.05 -116.79 167.91
C THR A 409 14.78 -118.06 167.07
N SER A 410 14.89 -117.97 165.74
CA SER A 410 14.66 -119.11 164.82
C SER A 410 15.80 -120.13 164.80
N ASN A 411 17.05 -119.69 165.06
CA ASN A 411 18.22 -120.56 165.04
C ASN A 411 18.31 -121.49 166.25
N GLU A 412 17.87 -121.06 167.44
CA GLU A 412 17.83 -121.92 168.64
C GLU A 412 16.76 -123.03 168.54
N ILE A 413 15.62 -122.74 167.90
CA ILE A 413 14.52 -123.70 167.71
C ILE A 413 14.85 -124.75 166.64
N SER A 414 15.70 -124.42 165.66
CA SER A 414 16.08 -125.34 164.58
C SER A 414 17.04 -126.44 165.01
N GLN A 415 17.89 -126.20 166.02
CA GLN A 415 18.81 -127.22 166.55
C GLN A 415 18.09 -128.30 167.37
N LEU A 416 17.05 -127.94 168.13
CA LEU A 416 16.27 -128.90 168.93
C LEU A 416 15.30 -129.77 168.11
N ARG A 417 14.93 -129.34 166.89
CA ARG A 417 14.04 -130.10 165.99
C ARG A 417 14.77 -131.12 165.11
N ALA A 418 16.08 -130.96 164.88
CA ALA A 418 16.89 -131.89 164.10
C ALA A 418 17.09 -133.26 164.79
N ALA A 419 17.12 -133.30 166.13
CA ALA A 419 17.22 -134.55 166.88
C ALA A 419 15.94 -135.42 166.78
N ARG A 420 14.76 -134.80 166.65
CA ARG A 420 13.46 -135.49 166.65
C ARG A 420 13.06 -136.12 165.31
N LYS A 421 13.74 -135.75 164.21
CA LYS A 421 13.46 -136.25 162.84
C LYS A 421 14.21 -137.52 162.49
N LYS A 422 15.21 -137.93 163.28
CA LYS A 422 16.02 -139.14 163.01
C LYS A 422 15.31 -140.42 163.48
N ASP A 423 14.56 -140.36 164.58
CA ASP A 423 13.90 -141.54 165.17
C ASP A 423 12.55 -141.91 164.50
N GLN A 424 11.95 -140.99 163.73
CA GLN A 424 10.65 -141.22 163.08
C GLN A 424 10.77 -142.00 161.75
N VAL A 425 11.95 -142.06 161.13
CA VAL A 425 12.17 -142.69 159.82
C VAL A 425 12.26 -144.23 159.92
N GLU A 426 12.58 -144.78 161.08
CA GLU A 426 12.76 -146.24 161.26
C GLU A 426 11.45 -146.98 161.58
N ILE A 427 10.47 -146.33 162.22
CA ILE A 427 9.21 -146.94 162.65
C ILE A 427 8.23 -147.10 161.47
N ASP A 428 8.23 -146.16 160.53
CA ASP A 428 7.33 -146.19 159.37
C ASP A 428 7.73 -147.24 158.32
N ALA A 429 8.97 -147.77 158.39
CA ALA A 429 9.44 -148.85 157.53
C ALA A 429 8.94 -150.25 157.95
N LEU A 430 8.62 -150.48 159.24
CA LEU A 430 8.11 -151.76 159.75
C LEU A 430 6.59 -151.90 159.57
N SER A 431 5.85 -150.79 159.60
CA SER A 431 4.39 -150.76 159.44
C SER A 431 3.91 -151.21 158.04
N ASN A 432 4.73 -150.99 157.01
CA ASN A 432 4.40 -151.34 155.62
C ASN A 432 4.69 -152.80 155.24
N LYS A 433 5.44 -153.56 156.06
CA LYS A 433 5.64 -155.01 155.85
C LYS A 433 4.52 -155.87 156.44
N CYS A 434 3.95 -155.51 157.60
CA CYS A 434 2.85 -156.28 158.21
C CYS A 434 1.52 -156.20 157.42
N LYS A 435 1.23 -155.04 156.80
CA LYS A 435 -0.04 -154.84 156.07
C LYS A 435 -0.15 -155.61 154.74
N ASN A 436 0.94 -156.20 154.26
CA ASN A 436 0.93 -157.06 153.08
C ASN A 436 0.74 -158.55 153.43
N PHE A 437 0.94 -158.98 154.69
CA PHE A 437 0.82 -160.39 155.07
C PHE A 437 -0.61 -160.81 155.48
N GLU A 438 -1.42 -159.89 156.01
CA GLU A 438 -2.83 -160.21 156.35
C GLU A 438 -3.76 -160.16 155.13
N ARG A 439 -3.38 -159.41 154.09
CA ARG A 439 -4.11 -159.35 152.81
C ARG A 439 -4.10 -160.70 152.07
N ASP A 440 -3.08 -161.52 152.30
CA ASP A 440 -2.96 -162.85 151.70
C ASP A 440 -3.69 -163.95 152.51
N ASN A 441 -3.93 -163.75 153.81
CA ASN A 441 -4.60 -164.75 154.67
C ASN A 441 -6.13 -164.69 154.58
N MET A 442 -6.71 -163.52 154.32
CA MET A 442 -8.16 -163.39 154.05
C MET A 442 -8.59 -164.03 152.72
N SER A 443 -7.67 -164.18 151.76
CA SER A 443 -7.94 -164.84 150.47
C SER A 443 -8.02 -166.37 150.60
N LEU A 444 -7.50 -166.98 151.68
CA LEU A 444 -7.44 -168.43 151.87
C LEU A 444 -8.56 -169.00 152.77
N GLN A 445 -9.19 -168.18 153.62
CA GLN A 445 -10.34 -168.62 154.45
C GLN A 445 -11.71 -168.44 153.77
N GLN A 446 -11.84 -167.54 152.79
CA GLN A 446 -13.01 -167.49 151.92
C GLN A 446 -13.14 -168.75 151.03
N ASP A 447 -12.02 -169.46 150.77
CA ASP A 447 -12.01 -170.74 150.04
C ASP A 447 -12.30 -171.97 150.94
N LEU A 448 -12.20 -171.86 152.28
CA LEU A 448 -12.46 -172.98 153.21
C LEU A 448 -13.94 -173.07 153.66
N GLU A 449 -14.66 -171.96 153.71
CA GLU A 449 -16.11 -171.97 154.02
C GLU A 449 -16.97 -172.35 152.81
N ALA A 450 -16.46 -172.14 151.59
CA ALA A 450 -17.00 -172.73 150.36
C ALA A 450 -17.00 -174.28 150.39
N ALA A 451 -16.13 -174.91 151.20
CA ALA A 451 -16.03 -176.37 151.33
C ALA A 451 -16.81 -176.97 152.52
N ARG A 452 -17.29 -176.18 153.50
CA ARG A 452 -18.12 -176.70 154.62
C ARG A 452 -19.63 -176.54 154.42
N ALA A 453 -20.07 -175.64 153.54
CA ALA A 453 -21.45 -175.62 153.04
C ALA A 453 -21.82 -176.88 152.22
N GLU A 454 -20.83 -177.67 151.79
CA GLU A 454 -21.01 -178.96 151.12
C GLU A 454 -21.22 -180.15 152.10
N ALA A 455 -21.10 -179.93 153.43
CA ALA A 455 -21.24 -180.99 154.45
C ALA A 455 -22.57 -180.94 155.25
N ALA A 456 -23.57 -180.18 154.78
CA ALA A 456 -24.96 -180.25 155.27
C ALA A 456 -25.88 -181.12 154.37
N ASN A 457 -25.37 -181.79 153.33
CA ASN A 457 -26.18 -182.62 152.41
C ASN A 457 -25.86 -184.13 152.45
N LYS A 458 -25.40 -184.65 153.61
CA LYS A 458 -25.39 -186.09 153.91
C LYS A 458 -25.51 -186.34 155.43
N LYS A 459 -26.71 -186.77 155.84
CA LYS A 459 -27.05 -187.55 157.05
C LYS A 459 -27.08 -186.75 158.38
N GLY A 460 -28.18 -186.70 159.15
CA GLY A 460 -29.35 -187.57 159.07
C GLY A 460 -28.99 -189.03 159.32
N CYS A 461 -28.39 -189.34 160.47
CA CYS A 461 -28.52 -190.63 161.16
C CYS A 461 -27.78 -190.66 162.52
N PHE A 462 -28.55 -191.00 163.57
CA PHE A 462 -28.16 -191.47 164.93
C PHE A 462 -27.55 -190.42 165.90
N GLY A 463 -27.85 -190.38 167.20
CA GLY A 463 -28.61 -191.27 168.09
C GLY A 463 -27.86 -191.52 169.42
N PHE A 464 -28.61 -191.50 170.53
CA PHE A 464 -28.43 -192.22 171.81
C PHE A 464 -27.44 -191.80 172.93
N CYS A 465 -28.00 -191.90 174.16
CA CYS A 465 -27.47 -192.14 175.53
C CYS A 465 -26.41 -191.23 176.15
#